data_AF-K2IEL0-F1
#
_entry.id   AF-K2IEL0-F1
#
_cell.length_a   1.000
_cell.length_b   1.000
_cell.length_c   1.000
_cell.angle_alpha   90.00
_cell.angle_beta   90.00
_cell.angle_gamma   90.00
#
_symmetry.space_group_name_H-M   'P 1'
#
loop_
_entity.id
_entity.type
_entity.pdbx_description
1 polymer ?
#
loop_
_entity_poly.entity_id
_entity_poly.type
_entity_poly.pdbx_seq_one_letter_code
_entity_poly.pdbx_strand_id
1 'polypeptide(L)'
;MKKAKRLHPSPRNRYHRRAKLSEYRFLKLLRGFAEGLTIDEAAEATRVSVRTVRDLYIRFREALLRAAMTEPFAFGAVGYFVFENDQISSRGSAIFDAVAGSDRMRRVINQHGARVGISTGAGAGFSHLLFETTARMFCELSIPKDNDSLYPEDIRQAYAELHLIALYIVLHKDNPEDPELFANVVASFERIMKDFPKLLEKEELASLIANRKPHRFSSKVLYDDLRRYLLKNPL
;
A
#
# COMPACT_ATOMS: atom_id res chain seq x y z
N MET A 1 -7.96 44.54 -40.15
CA MET A 1 -7.09 43.48 -39.56
C MET A 1 -7.61 43.12 -38.17
N LYS A 2 -8.19 41.92 -37.99
CA LYS A 2 -8.66 41.44 -36.66
C LYS A 2 -7.45 40.96 -35.86
N LYS A 3 -7.14 41.61 -34.73
CA LYS A 3 -6.10 41.16 -33.80
C LYS A 3 -6.51 39.79 -33.23
N ALA A 4 -5.73 38.75 -33.54
CA ALA A 4 -5.88 37.44 -32.92
C ALA A 4 -5.60 37.55 -31.42
N LYS A 5 -6.61 37.28 -30.60
CA LYS A 5 -6.45 37.10 -29.15
C LYS A 5 -5.48 35.93 -28.97
N ARG A 6 -4.26 36.21 -28.48
CA ARG A 6 -3.35 35.16 -28.00
C ARG A 6 -4.08 34.44 -26.86
N LEU A 7 -4.61 33.26 -27.16
CA LEU A 7 -5.09 32.32 -26.15
C LEU A 7 -3.88 31.97 -25.28
N HIS A 8 -3.81 32.56 -24.09
CA HIS A 8 -2.91 32.04 -23.07
C HIS A 8 -3.23 30.55 -22.90
N PRO A 9 -2.25 29.63 -23.09
CA PRO A 9 -2.52 28.22 -22.90
C PRO A 9 -3.00 28.04 -21.45
N SER A 10 -4.23 27.57 -21.29
CA SER A 10 -4.75 27.22 -19.97
C SER A 10 -3.72 26.33 -19.29
N PRO A 11 -3.36 26.60 -18.02
CA PRO A 11 -2.38 25.79 -17.31
C PRO A 11 -2.79 24.32 -17.40
N ARG A 12 -1.88 23.51 -17.95
CA ARG A 12 -2.11 22.11 -18.24
C ARG A 12 -2.21 21.37 -16.92
N ASN A 13 -3.26 20.59 -16.72
CA ASN A 13 -3.41 19.76 -15.53
C ASN A 13 -2.24 18.76 -15.46
N ARG A 14 -1.39 18.91 -14.45
CA ARG A 14 -0.16 18.11 -14.31
C ARG A 14 -0.44 16.66 -13.94
N TYR A 15 -1.59 16.38 -13.35
CA TYR A 15 -1.96 15.08 -12.79
C TYR A 15 -2.79 14.23 -13.76
N HIS A 16 -3.32 14.83 -14.83
CA HIS A 16 -4.14 14.11 -15.80
C HIS A 16 -3.91 14.67 -17.21
N ARG A 17 -3.24 13.86 -18.05
CA ARG A 17 -2.87 14.20 -19.41
C ARG A 17 -4.14 14.37 -20.24
N ARG A 18 -4.21 15.49 -20.98
CA ARG A 18 -5.33 15.82 -21.90
C ARG A 18 -6.69 15.95 -21.19
N ALA A 19 -6.70 16.15 -19.87
CA ALA A 19 -7.94 16.37 -19.14
C ALA A 19 -8.63 17.66 -19.59
N LYS A 20 -9.96 17.60 -19.76
CA LYS A 20 -10.82 18.79 -19.85
C LYS A 20 -11.07 19.44 -18.48
N LEU A 21 -10.66 18.77 -17.40
CA LEU A 21 -10.83 19.20 -16.02
C LEU A 21 -9.64 20.06 -15.57
N SER A 22 -9.92 21.20 -14.95
CA SER A 22 -8.89 22.05 -14.34
C SER A 22 -8.15 21.32 -13.21
N GLU A 23 -6.87 21.67 -13.00
CA GLU A 23 -6.06 21.10 -11.94
C GLU A 23 -6.71 21.28 -10.55
N TYR A 24 -7.30 22.46 -10.30
CA TYR A 24 -8.01 22.73 -9.04
C TYR A 24 -9.15 21.73 -8.78
N ARG A 25 -10.03 21.51 -9.77
CA ARG A 25 -11.14 20.55 -9.62
C ARG A 25 -10.64 19.12 -9.51
N PHE A 26 -9.58 18.78 -10.24
CA PHE A 26 -8.95 17.47 -10.14
C PHE A 26 -8.42 17.22 -8.72
N LEU A 27 -7.67 18.16 -8.14
CA LEU A 27 -7.16 18.04 -6.78
C LEU A 27 -8.27 18.00 -5.73
N LYS A 28 -9.38 18.73 -5.95
CA LYS A 28 -10.55 18.66 -5.08
C LYS A 28 -11.22 17.28 -5.14
N LEU A 29 -11.31 16.67 -6.33
CA LEU A 29 -11.79 15.29 -6.47
C LEU A 29 -10.83 14.28 -5.86
N LEU A 30 -9.52 14.45 -6.02
CA LEU A 30 -8.51 13.58 -5.40
C LEU A 30 -8.57 13.65 -3.87
N ARG A 31 -8.78 14.84 -3.32
CA ARG A 31 -9.02 15.04 -1.88
C ARG A 31 -10.31 14.37 -1.43
N GLY A 32 -11.42 14.59 -2.14
CA GLY A 32 -12.71 13.96 -1.85
C GLY A 32 -12.61 12.43 -1.90
N PHE A 33 -11.87 11.89 -2.89
CA PHE A 33 -11.51 10.48 -2.92
C PHE A 33 -10.77 10.10 -1.64
N ALA A 34 -9.65 10.73 -1.30
CA ALA A 34 -8.87 10.38 -0.12
C ALA A 34 -9.64 10.53 1.22
N GLU A 35 -10.61 11.43 1.30
CA GLU A 35 -11.49 11.62 2.47
C GLU A 35 -12.65 10.62 2.52
N GLY A 36 -12.87 9.83 1.46
CA GLY A 36 -13.90 8.80 1.41
C GLY A 36 -15.29 9.31 1.00
N LEU A 37 -15.37 10.48 0.37
CA LEU A 37 -16.64 11.00 -0.15
C LEU A 37 -17.24 10.05 -1.19
N THR A 38 -18.55 9.88 -1.14
CA THR A 38 -19.33 9.19 -2.18
C THR A 38 -19.24 9.93 -3.51
N ILE A 39 -19.65 9.26 -4.59
CA ILE A 39 -19.64 9.84 -5.94
C ILE A 39 -20.55 11.08 -5.99
N ASP A 40 -21.70 11.04 -5.31
CA ASP A 40 -22.68 12.12 -5.32
C ASP A 40 -22.20 13.31 -4.50
N GLU A 41 -21.68 13.09 -3.30
CA GLU A 41 -21.06 14.15 -2.47
C GLU A 41 -19.90 14.85 -3.20
N ALA A 42 -19.03 14.07 -3.87
CA ALA A 42 -17.92 14.62 -4.63
C ALA A 42 -18.38 15.36 -5.89
N ALA A 43 -19.44 14.89 -6.57
CA ALA A 43 -20.03 15.56 -7.71
C ALA A 43 -20.63 16.92 -7.31
N GLU A 44 -21.38 16.96 -6.20
CA GLU A 44 -21.95 18.18 -5.63
C GLU A 44 -20.85 19.17 -5.23
N ALA A 45 -19.87 18.72 -4.44
CA ALA A 45 -18.79 19.56 -3.94
C ALA A 45 -17.92 20.17 -5.05
N THR A 46 -17.80 19.50 -6.20
CA THR A 46 -16.90 19.93 -7.30
C THR A 46 -17.64 20.49 -8.51
N ARG A 47 -18.98 20.36 -8.55
CA ARG A 47 -19.82 20.66 -9.71
C ARG A 47 -19.35 19.93 -10.97
N VAL A 48 -18.90 18.69 -10.80
CA VAL A 48 -18.51 17.77 -11.88
C VAL A 48 -19.58 16.70 -12.00
N SER A 49 -19.87 16.23 -13.22
CA SER A 49 -20.89 15.20 -13.42
C SER A 49 -20.55 13.91 -12.65
N VAL A 50 -21.56 13.25 -12.08
CA VAL A 50 -21.45 11.92 -11.42
C VAL A 50 -20.66 10.91 -12.26
N ARG A 51 -20.88 10.88 -13.59
CA ARG A 51 -20.13 10.02 -14.52
C ARG A 51 -18.62 10.29 -14.47
N THR A 52 -18.22 11.54 -14.61
CA THR A 52 -16.80 11.94 -14.57
C THR A 52 -16.16 11.65 -13.21
N VAL A 53 -16.90 11.87 -12.11
CA VAL A 53 -16.41 11.52 -10.77
C VAL A 53 -16.17 10.02 -10.64
N ARG A 54 -17.13 9.20 -11.08
CA ARG A 54 -17.02 7.74 -11.10
C ARG A 54 -15.80 7.28 -11.91
N ASP A 55 -15.62 7.80 -13.11
CA ASP A 55 -14.51 7.45 -13.99
C ASP A 55 -13.16 7.82 -13.35
N LEU A 56 -13.07 8.99 -12.71
CA LEU A 56 -11.86 9.40 -12.00
C LEU A 56 -11.58 8.56 -10.76
N TYR A 57 -12.61 8.20 -9.98
CA TYR A 57 -12.44 7.34 -8.80
C TYR A 57 -11.92 5.96 -9.17
N ILE A 58 -12.39 5.39 -10.28
CA ILE A 58 -11.83 4.12 -10.80
C ILE A 58 -10.34 4.30 -11.12
N ARG A 59 -9.98 5.35 -11.87
CA ARG A 59 -8.58 5.63 -12.19
C ARG A 59 -7.70 5.92 -10.96
N PHE A 60 -8.26 6.54 -9.92
CA PHE A 60 -7.55 6.75 -8.66
C PHE A 60 -7.26 5.44 -7.95
N ARG A 61 -8.20 4.49 -7.91
CA ARG A 61 -7.96 3.17 -7.33
C ARG A 61 -6.90 2.38 -8.10
N GLU A 62 -6.96 2.42 -9.43
CA GLU A 62 -5.95 1.80 -10.27
C GLU A 62 -4.56 2.43 -10.05
N ALA A 63 -4.50 3.76 -9.94
CA ALA A 63 -3.26 4.48 -9.67
C ALA A 63 -2.73 4.17 -8.26
N LEU A 64 -3.61 4.07 -7.26
CA LEU A 64 -3.27 3.68 -5.90
C LEU A 64 -2.64 2.28 -5.86
N LEU A 65 -3.22 1.31 -6.57
CA LEU A 65 -2.66 -0.04 -6.68
C LEU A 65 -1.26 -0.03 -7.32
N ARG A 66 -1.12 0.61 -8.49
CA ARG A 66 0.18 0.73 -9.17
C ARG A 66 1.21 1.40 -8.27
N ALA A 67 0.83 2.49 -7.62
CA ALA A 67 1.71 3.24 -6.72
C ALA A 67 2.21 2.37 -5.57
N ALA A 68 1.34 1.57 -4.94
CA ALA A 68 1.72 0.69 -3.86
C ALA A 68 2.65 -0.46 -4.29
N MET A 69 2.54 -0.93 -5.54
CA MET A 69 3.48 -1.94 -6.07
C MET A 69 4.85 -1.32 -6.37
N THR A 70 4.89 -0.10 -6.94
CA THR A 70 6.15 0.56 -7.32
C THR A 70 6.86 1.28 -6.16
N GLU A 71 6.11 1.71 -5.15
CA GLU A 71 6.60 2.41 -3.97
C GLU A 71 6.06 1.68 -2.71
N PRO A 72 6.62 0.51 -2.32
CA PRO A 72 6.03 -0.38 -1.31
C PRO A 72 5.77 0.23 0.06
N PHE A 73 6.55 1.26 0.42
CA PHE A 73 6.45 1.98 1.69
C PHE A 73 5.49 3.18 1.67
N ALA A 74 4.88 3.50 0.52
CA ALA A 74 3.81 4.50 0.44
C ALA A 74 2.52 3.99 1.09
N PHE A 75 1.58 4.89 1.39
CA PHE A 75 0.23 4.55 1.88
C PHE A 75 0.22 3.72 3.17
N GLY A 76 1.09 4.08 4.12
CA GLY A 76 1.27 3.30 5.36
C GLY A 76 1.93 1.94 5.13
N ALA A 77 2.77 1.82 4.10
CA ALA A 77 3.48 0.60 3.73
C ALA A 77 2.59 -0.59 3.32
N VAL A 78 1.34 -0.34 2.90
CA VAL A 78 0.43 -1.40 2.44
C VAL A 78 1.04 -2.26 1.34
N GLY A 79 1.86 -1.66 0.45
CA GLY A 79 2.53 -2.37 -0.62
C GLY A 79 3.47 -3.45 -0.10
N TYR A 80 4.31 -3.10 0.88
CA TYR A 80 5.24 -4.01 1.55
C TYR A 80 4.54 -5.20 2.21
N PHE A 81 3.42 -4.97 2.89
CA PHE A 81 2.71 -6.05 3.61
C PHE A 81 1.92 -6.98 2.69
N VAL A 82 1.42 -6.46 1.58
CA VAL A 82 0.49 -7.19 0.71
C VAL A 82 1.21 -7.90 -0.43
N PHE A 83 2.22 -7.26 -1.03
CA PHE A 83 2.86 -7.77 -2.25
C PHE A 83 4.24 -8.37 -1.99
N GLU A 84 4.56 -9.41 -2.74
CA GLU A 84 5.88 -10.02 -2.85
C GLU A 84 6.11 -10.36 -4.34
N ASN A 85 7.23 -9.93 -4.92
CA ASN A 85 7.55 -10.13 -6.34
C ASN A 85 6.40 -9.72 -7.30
N ASP A 86 5.81 -8.55 -7.07
CA ASP A 86 4.66 -8.02 -7.82
C ASP A 86 3.38 -8.88 -7.78
N GLN A 87 3.31 -9.86 -6.87
CA GLN A 87 2.16 -10.72 -6.66
C GLN A 87 1.61 -10.58 -5.24
N ILE A 88 0.33 -10.91 -5.04
CA ILE A 88 -0.25 -10.95 -3.69
C ILE A 88 0.41 -12.10 -2.94
N SER A 89 1.11 -11.78 -1.86
CA SER A 89 1.75 -12.77 -0.98
C SER A 89 0.69 -13.58 -0.20
N SER A 90 1.09 -14.70 0.41
CA SER A 90 0.24 -15.44 1.36
C SER A 90 -0.25 -14.53 2.50
N ARG A 91 0.65 -13.70 3.03
CA ARG A 91 0.37 -12.65 4.02
C ARG A 91 -0.66 -11.65 3.49
N GLY A 92 -0.47 -11.15 2.28
CA GLY A 92 -1.39 -10.24 1.60
C GLY A 92 -2.79 -10.83 1.41
N SER A 93 -2.88 -12.10 1.03
CA SER A 93 -4.16 -12.82 0.92
C SER A 93 -4.89 -12.87 2.26
N ALA A 94 -4.19 -13.25 3.34
CA ALA A 94 -4.78 -13.29 4.67
C ALA A 94 -5.26 -11.90 5.15
N ILE A 95 -4.52 -10.84 4.84
CA ILE A 95 -4.93 -9.46 5.10
C ILE A 95 -6.21 -9.12 4.33
N PHE A 96 -6.27 -9.45 3.04
CA PHE A 96 -7.46 -9.19 2.23
C PHE A 96 -8.69 -9.93 2.71
N ASP A 97 -8.56 -11.20 3.09
CA ASP A 97 -9.67 -11.99 3.64
C ASP A 97 -10.19 -11.37 4.95
N ALA A 98 -9.28 -10.95 5.84
CA ALA A 98 -9.63 -10.29 7.08
C ALA A 98 -10.35 -8.95 6.85
N VAL A 99 -9.87 -8.13 5.92
CA VAL A 99 -10.51 -6.86 5.57
C VAL A 99 -11.87 -7.09 4.91
N ALA A 100 -11.98 -8.05 4.00
CA ALA A 100 -13.22 -8.39 3.31
C ALA A 100 -14.33 -8.81 4.29
N GLY A 101 -13.99 -9.55 5.35
CA GLY A 101 -14.92 -9.95 6.41
C GLY A 101 -15.31 -8.85 7.42
N SER A 102 -14.60 -7.71 7.42
CA SER A 102 -14.74 -6.68 8.45
C SER A 102 -16.03 -5.84 8.34
N ASP A 103 -16.51 -5.31 9.47
CA ASP A 103 -17.62 -4.34 9.50
C ASP A 103 -17.32 -3.06 8.73
N ARG A 104 -16.04 -2.69 8.65
CA ARG A 104 -15.58 -1.56 7.85
C ARG A 104 -15.88 -1.79 6.37
N MET A 105 -15.51 -2.95 5.83
CA MET A 105 -15.76 -3.27 4.44
C MET A 105 -17.26 -3.35 4.16
N ARG A 106 -18.05 -3.94 5.07
CA ARG A 106 -19.52 -3.92 4.96
C ARG A 106 -20.09 -2.49 4.87
N ARG A 107 -19.60 -1.57 5.70
CA ARG A 107 -19.98 -0.14 5.62
C ARG A 107 -19.60 0.50 4.29
N VAL A 108 -18.38 0.26 3.80
CA VAL A 108 -17.90 0.76 2.51
C VAL A 108 -18.78 0.26 1.36
N ILE A 109 -19.13 -1.03 1.34
CA ILE A 109 -20.02 -1.62 0.33
C ILE A 109 -21.41 -0.96 0.39
N ASN A 110 -21.95 -0.76 1.60
CA ASN A 110 -23.25 -0.12 1.78
C ASN A 110 -23.24 1.36 1.32
N GLN A 111 -22.15 2.08 1.60
CA GLN A 111 -22.01 3.51 1.26
C GLN A 111 -21.74 3.76 -0.23
N HIS A 112 -20.93 2.94 -0.87
CA HIS A 112 -20.54 3.12 -2.28
C HIS A 112 -21.40 2.29 -3.25
N GLY A 113 -22.37 1.53 -2.72
CA GLY A 113 -23.38 0.77 -3.44
C GLY A 113 -22.94 -0.65 -3.87
N ALA A 114 -23.90 -1.56 -3.96
CA ALA A 114 -23.72 -2.98 -4.35
C ALA A 114 -23.17 -3.21 -5.78
N ARG A 115 -22.86 -2.16 -6.55
CA ARG A 115 -22.45 -2.24 -7.97
C ARG A 115 -20.93 -2.37 -8.17
N VAL A 116 -20.15 -2.66 -7.13
CA VAL A 116 -18.69 -2.81 -7.23
C VAL A 116 -18.24 -4.25 -7.49
N GLY A 117 -19.16 -5.16 -7.82
CA GLY A 117 -18.80 -6.54 -8.22
C GLY A 117 -18.24 -7.39 -7.09
N ILE A 118 -18.36 -6.95 -5.83
CA ILE A 118 -17.99 -7.72 -4.64
C ILE A 118 -19.22 -8.52 -4.22
N SER A 119 -19.27 -9.79 -4.59
CA SER A 119 -20.28 -10.70 -4.05
C SER A 119 -20.06 -10.83 -2.55
N THR A 120 -21.09 -10.56 -1.76
CA THR A 120 -21.14 -10.82 -0.33
C THR A 120 -21.15 -12.33 -0.09
N GLY A 121 -19.98 -12.96 -0.11
CA GLY A 121 -19.80 -14.40 0.13
C GLY A 121 -18.34 -14.70 0.37
N ALA A 122 -18.06 -15.64 1.28
CA ALA A 122 -16.70 -16.13 1.54
C ALA A 122 -16.07 -16.61 0.22
N GLY A 123 -15.01 -15.93 -0.22
CA GLY A 123 -14.40 -16.12 -1.55
C GLY A 123 -14.40 -14.88 -2.46
N ALA A 124 -14.53 -13.66 -1.93
CA ALA A 124 -14.40 -12.45 -2.73
C ALA A 124 -12.94 -12.28 -3.22
N GLY A 125 -12.71 -12.52 -4.52
CA GLY A 125 -11.43 -12.23 -5.16
C GLY A 125 -11.02 -10.75 -5.04
N PHE A 126 -9.75 -10.48 -5.33
CA PHE A 126 -9.18 -9.13 -5.28
C PHE A 126 -10.03 -8.11 -6.05
N SER A 127 -10.34 -6.98 -5.41
CA SER A 127 -10.97 -5.83 -6.07
C SER A 127 -10.24 -4.53 -5.71
N HIS A 128 -10.28 -3.57 -6.62
CA HIS A 128 -9.74 -2.24 -6.41
C HIS A 128 -10.33 -1.52 -5.18
N LEU A 129 -11.58 -1.81 -4.82
CA LEU A 129 -12.24 -1.26 -3.63
C LEU A 129 -11.74 -1.94 -2.35
N LEU A 130 -11.53 -3.26 -2.38
CA LEU A 130 -10.92 -3.98 -1.27
C LEU A 130 -9.52 -3.43 -1.01
N PHE A 131 -8.71 -3.26 -2.07
CA PHE A 131 -7.38 -2.68 -1.96
C PHE A 131 -7.40 -1.25 -1.40
N GLU A 132 -8.29 -0.39 -1.91
CA GLU A 132 -8.48 0.97 -1.39
C GLU A 132 -8.80 0.95 0.11
N THR A 133 -9.71 0.06 0.54
CA THR A 133 -10.12 -0.06 1.94
C THR A 133 -8.94 -0.51 2.81
N THR A 134 -8.16 -1.49 2.35
CA THR A 134 -6.93 -1.93 3.01
C THR A 134 -5.94 -0.77 3.12
N ALA A 135 -5.63 -0.08 2.02
CA ALA A 135 -4.70 1.04 2.02
C ALA A 135 -5.11 2.17 2.98
N ARG A 136 -6.41 2.46 3.10
CA ARG A 136 -6.93 3.41 4.09
C ARG A 136 -6.67 2.97 5.52
N MET A 137 -6.87 1.68 5.83
CA MET A 137 -6.57 1.14 7.16
C MET A 137 -5.09 1.29 7.49
N PHE A 138 -4.19 0.99 6.55
CA PHE A 138 -2.76 1.21 6.74
C PHE A 138 -2.40 2.69 6.91
N CYS A 139 -3.01 3.60 6.13
CA CYS A 139 -2.83 5.05 6.30
C CYS A 139 -3.34 5.58 7.65
N GLU A 140 -4.26 4.87 8.31
CA GLU A 140 -4.73 5.18 9.66
C GLU A 140 -3.79 4.71 10.75
N LEU A 141 -2.84 3.84 10.45
CA LEU A 141 -1.86 3.35 11.39
C LEU A 141 -0.57 4.16 11.24
N SER A 142 -0.04 4.65 12.36
CA SER A 142 1.30 5.19 12.41
C SER A 142 2.31 4.04 12.48
N ILE A 143 2.52 3.37 11.35
CA ILE A 143 3.50 2.28 11.23
C ILE A 143 4.89 2.92 11.04
N PRO A 144 5.91 2.53 11.82
CA PRO A 144 7.28 2.97 11.59
C PRO A 144 7.75 2.59 10.17
N LYS A 145 8.45 3.50 9.49
CA LYS A 145 8.69 3.42 8.03
C LYS A 145 10.00 2.76 7.63
N ASP A 146 10.85 2.41 8.59
CA ASP A 146 12.13 1.75 8.35
C ASP A 146 12.16 0.39 9.05
N ASN A 147 12.90 -0.56 8.47
CA ASN A 147 13.11 -1.88 9.07
C ASN A 147 13.74 -1.76 10.47
N ASP A 148 14.50 -0.69 10.70
CA ASP A 148 15.19 -0.40 11.96
C ASP A 148 14.23 -0.12 13.12
N SER A 149 13.00 0.31 12.84
CA SER A 149 11.97 0.58 13.85
C SER A 149 10.76 -0.36 13.80
N LEU A 150 10.70 -1.24 12.80
CA LEU A 150 9.63 -2.23 12.67
C LEU A 150 9.76 -3.36 13.70
N TYR A 151 11.00 -3.79 13.96
CA TYR A 151 11.31 -4.86 14.91
C TYR A 151 11.90 -4.28 16.20
N PRO A 152 11.67 -4.89 17.37
CA PRO A 152 12.40 -4.53 18.59
C PRO A 152 13.91 -4.87 18.48
N GLU A 153 14.74 -4.27 19.33
CA GLU A 153 16.22 -4.35 19.25
C GLU A 153 16.76 -5.79 19.31
N ASP A 154 16.17 -6.63 20.15
CA ASP A 154 16.55 -8.03 20.31
C ASP A 154 16.37 -8.83 19.01
N ILE A 155 15.29 -8.59 18.27
CA ILE A 155 15.04 -9.22 16.97
C ILE A 155 16.03 -8.73 15.92
N ARG A 156 16.36 -7.43 15.94
CA ARG A 156 17.39 -6.87 15.04
C ARG A 156 18.76 -7.48 15.31
N GLN A 157 19.13 -7.61 16.57
CA GLN A 157 20.37 -8.25 16.97
C GLN A 157 20.42 -9.71 16.50
N ALA A 158 19.35 -10.47 16.71
CA ALA A 158 19.25 -11.85 16.23
C ALA A 158 19.40 -11.94 14.69
N TYR A 159 18.82 -11.00 13.95
CA TYR A 159 18.96 -10.94 12.50
C TYR A 159 20.41 -10.65 12.07
N ALA A 160 21.09 -9.71 12.74
CA ALA A 160 22.49 -9.40 12.47
C ALA A 160 23.41 -10.60 12.74
N GLU A 161 23.19 -11.31 13.85
CA GLU A 161 23.94 -12.52 14.19
C GLU A 161 23.71 -13.64 13.16
N LEU A 162 22.47 -13.85 12.71
CA LEU A 162 22.17 -14.80 11.62
C LEU A 162 22.87 -14.42 10.31
N HIS A 163 22.96 -13.12 10.00
CA HIS A 163 23.66 -12.66 8.81
C HIS A 163 25.16 -12.95 8.88
N LEU A 164 25.78 -12.80 10.05
CA LEU A 164 27.18 -13.15 10.26
C LEU A 164 27.42 -14.65 10.08
N ILE A 165 26.51 -15.50 10.57
CA ILE A 165 26.58 -16.96 10.35
C ILE A 165 26.44 -17.30 8.86
N ALA A 166 25.51 -16.65 8.15
CA ALA A 166 25.35 -16.84 6.71
C ALA A 166 26.62 -16.43 5.94
N LEU A 167 27.23 -15.31 6.31
CA LEU A 167 28.49 -14.83 5.73
C LEU A 167 29.64 -15.82 5.97
N TYR A 168 29.75 -16.34 7.20
CA TYR A 168 30.72 -17.38 7.54
C TYR A 168 30.53 -18.63 6.65
N ILE A 169 29.29 -19.11 6.49
CA ILE A 169 28.99 -20.25 5.62
C ILE A 169 29.46 -19.98 4.19
N VAL A 170 29.16 -18.80 3.63
CA VAL A 170 29.55 -18.43 2.27
C VAL A 170 31.06 -18.35 2.09
N LEU A 171 31.78 -17.79 3.06
CA LEU A 171 33.24 -17.60 2.98
C LEU A 171 34.00 -18.93 3.10
N HIS A 172 33.48 -19.89 3.85
CA HIS A 172 34.19 -21.14 4.16
C HIS A 172 33.67 -22.37 3.40
N LYS A 173 32.61 -22.24 2.58
CA LYS A 173 31.98 -23.38 1.88
C LYS A 173 32.92 -24.20 0.99
N ASP A 174 33.91 -23.57 0.37
CA ASP A 174 34.79 -24.20 -0.63
C ASP A 174 36.03 -24.81 0.01
N ASN A 175 36.42 -24.36 1.21
CA ASN A 175 37.57 -24.86 1.95
C ASN A 175 37.39 -24.64 3.47
N PRO A 176 36.54 -25.44 4.14
CA PRO A 176 36.33 -25.32 5.57
C PRO A 176 37.55 -25.82 6.34
N GLU A 177 38.04 -25.03 7.30
CA GLU A 177 39.16 -25.43 8.17
C GLU A 177 38.83 -26.66 9.02
N ASP A 178 37.56 -26.78 9.44
CA ASP A 178 36.98 -27.95 10.11
C ASP A 178 35.68 -28.34 9.40
N PRO A 179 35.71 -29.39 8.54
CA PRO A 179 34.54 -29.80 7.77
C PRO A 179 33.37 -30.30 8.64
N GLU A 180 33.64 -30.92 9.78
CA GLU A 180 32.61 -31.49 10.65
C GLU A 180 31.89 -30.37 11.43
N LEU A 181 32.66 -29.43 11.99
CA LEU A 181 32.10 -28.24 12.60
C LEU A 181 31.32 -27.39 11.59
N PHE A 182 31.87 -27.21 10.38
CA PHE A 182 31.18 -26.47 9.32
C PHE A 182 29.83 -27.10 8.96
N ALA A 183 29.78 -28.43 8.79
CA ALA A 183 28.53 -29.15 8.52
C ALA A 183 27.50 -28.95 9.66
N ASN A 184 27.94 -28.98 10.92
CA ASN A 184 27.08 -28.74 12.08
C ASN A 184 26.53 -27.29 12.12
N VAL A 185 27.34 -26.30 11.74
CA VAL A 185 26.93 -24.90 11.62
C VAL A 185 25.89 -24.73 10.51
N VAL A 186 26.13 -25.30 9.32
CA VAL A 186 25.17 -25.25 8.20
C VAL A 186 23.84 -25.89 8.61
N ALA A 187 23.85 -27.10 9.17
CA ALA A 187 22.64 -27.80 9.58
C ALA A 187 21.86 -27.01 10.66
N SER A 188 22.57 -26.39 11.60
CA SER A 188 21.95 -25.54 12.63
C SER A 188 21.34 -24.28 12.04
N PHE A 189 22.04 -23.63 11.12
CA PHE A 189 21.57 -22.45 10.40
C PHE A 189 20.31 -22.76 9.58
N GLU A 190 20.32 -23.83 8.79
CA GLU A 190 19.16 -24.26 7.99
C GLU A 190 17.94 -24.56 8.87
N ARG A 191 18.14 -25.23 10.01
CA ARG A 191 17.07 -25.49 10.97
C ARG A 191 16.48 -24.20 11.53
N ILE A 192 17.31 -23.23 11.91
CA ILE A 192 16.83 -21.93 12.41
C ILE A 192 16.08 -21.19 11.30
N MET A 193 16.67 -21.10 10.10
CA MET A 193 16.10 -20.42 8.95
C MET A 193 14.79 -21.03 8.44
N LYS A 194 14.53 -22.31 8.73
CA LYS A 194 13.25 -22.95 8.42
C LYS A 194 12.07 -22.33 9.16
N ASP A 195 12.26 -22.00 10.44
CA ASP A 195 11.19 -21.49 11.31
C ASP A 195 11.25 -19.96 11.49
N PHE A 196 12.39 -19.36 11.21
CA PHE A 196 12.64 -17.93 11.39
C PHE A 196 11.66 -17.00 10.64
N PRO A 197 11.28 -17.24 9.37
CA PRO A 197 10.30 -16.39 8.68
C PRO A 197 8.95 -16.32 9.39
N LYS A 198 8.47 -17.46 9.92
CA LYS A 198 7.20 -17.53 10.66
C LYS A 198 7.28 -16.81 12.01
N LEU A 199 8.45 -16.83 12.66
CA LEU A 199 8.68 -16.11 13.90
C LEU A 199 8.71 -14.60 13.64
N LEU A 200 9.39 -14.16 12.57
CA LEU A 200 9.39 -12.76 12.14
C LEU A 200 7.97 -12.27 11.84
N GLU A 201 7.18 -13.01 11.07
CA GLU A 201 5.78 -12.64 10.78
C GLU A 201 4.94 -12.45 12.05
N LYS A 202 5.11 -13.32 13.05
CA LYS A 202 4.42 -13.20 14.34
C LYS A 202 4.86 -11.97 15.11
N GLU A 203 6.14 -11.66 15.09
CA GLU A 203 6.71 -10.53 15.81
C GLU A 203 6.40 -9.19 15.14
N GLU A 204 6.39 -9.14 13.80
CA GLU A 204 5.85 -8.01 13.04
C GLU A 204 4.40 -7.75 13.43
N LEU A 205 3.57 -8.80 13.46
CA LEU A 205 2.17 -8.68 13.86
C LEU A 205 2.03 -8.19 15.30
N ALA A 206 2.81 -8.74 16.23
CA ALA A 206 2.82 -8.31 17.62
C ALA A 206 3.22 -6.83 17.74
N SER A 207 4.26 -6.42 17.01
CA SER A 207 4.74 -5.04 16.95
C SER A 207 3.70 -4.09 16.36
N LEU A 208 3.02 -4.49 15.28
CA LEU A 208 1.92 -3.73 14.68
C LEU A 208 0.73 -3.58 15.65
N ILE A 209 0.40 -4.63 16.40
CA ILE A 209 -0.68 -4.61 17.39
C ILE A 209 -0.32 -3.71 18.58
N ALA A 210 0.90 -3.86 19.12
CA ALA A 210 1.37 -3.15 20.31
C ALA A 210 1.60 -1.66 20.03
N ASN A 211 2.12 -1.32 18.85
CA ASN A 211 2.47 0.04 18.47
C ASN A 211 1.38 0.73 17.63
N ARG A 212 0.15 0.20 17.60
CA ARG A 212 -0.96 0.84 16.89
C ARG A 212 -1.24 2.23 17.50
N LYS A 213 -0.75 3.27 16.84
CA LYS A 213 -1.14 4.65 17.12
C LYS A 213 -1.97 5.15 15.95
N PRO A 214 -3.21 5.61 16.18
CA PRO A 214 -4.00 6.18 15.11
C PRO A 214 -3.27 7.40 14.55
N HIS A 215 -3.09 7.44 13.25
CA HIS A 215 -2.48 8.56 12.56
C HIS A 215 -3.45 9.74 12.60
N ARG A 216 -3.06 10.85 13.25
CA ARG A 216 -3.90 12.05 13.42
C ARG A 216 -4.41 12.64 12.10
N PHE A 217 -3.74 12.34 10.98
CA PHE A 217 -4.06 12.84 9.65
C PHE A 217 -4.15 11.71 8.62
N SER A 218 -4.86 10.63 8.92
CA SER A 218 -4.90 9.43 8.07
C SER A 218 -5.31 9.69 6.62
N SER A 219 -6.36 10.48 6.38
CA SER A 219 -6.79 10.88 5.04
C SER A 219 -5.75 11.74 4.31
N LYS A 220 -4.94 12.49 5.05
CA LYS A 220 -3.85 13.31 4.50
C LYS A 220 -2.70 12.44 3.98
N VAL A 221 -2.39 11.32 4.64
CA VAL A 221 -1.36 10.37 4.17
C VAL A 221 -1.74 9.82 2.81
N LEU A 222 -2.96 9.28 2.68
CA LEU A 222 -3.47 8.75 1.42
C LEU A 222 -3.46 9.82 0.31
N TYR A 223 -3.95 11.02 0.63
CA TYR A 223 -3.99 12.14 -0.32
C TYR A 223 -2.59 12.56 -0.78
N ASP A 224 -1.67 12.81 0.16
CA ASP A 224 -0.34 13.35 -0.14
C ASP A 224 0.49 12.34 -0.93
N ASP A 225 0.44 11.06 -0.57
CA ASP A 225 1.18 10.00 -1.28
C ASP A 225 0.62 9.80 -2.71
N LEU A 226 -0.71 9.72 -2.87
CA LEU A 226 -1.32 9.54 -4.19
C LEU A 226 -1.07 10.78 -5.07
N ARG A 227 -1.12 11.98 -4.48
CA ARG A 227 -0.80 13.23 -5.16
C ARG A 227 0.67 13.25 -5.64
N ARG A 228 1.62 12.84 -4.79
CA ARG A 228 3.05 12.76 -5.16
C ARG A 228 3.27 11.77 -6.29
N TYR A 229 2.66 10.59 -6.20
CA TYR A 229 2.73 9.58 -7.26
C TYR A 229 2.19 10.12 -8.59
N LEU A 230 1.00 10.74 -8.58
CA LEU A 230 0.36 11.27 -9.80
C LEU A 230 1.10 12.46 -10.43
N LEU A 231 1.98 13.16 -9.71
CA LEU A 231 2.88 14.15 -10.32
C LEU A 231 3.92 13.48 -11.22
N LYS A 232 4.44 12.33 -10.82
CA LYS A 232 5.40 11.53 -11.60
C LYS A 232 4.69 10.70 -12.67
N ASN A 233 3.50 10.19 -12.36
CA ASN A 233 2.71 9.28 -13.16
C ASN A 233 1.28 9.82 -13.42
N PRO A 234 1.12 10.86 -14.25
CA PRO A 234 -0.20 11.46 -14.52
C PRO A 234 -1.17 10.48 -15.21
N LEU A 235 -2.47 10.60 -14.89
CA LEU A 235 -3.58 9.82 -15.48
C LEU A 235 -3.84 10.10 -16.96
#